data_AF-A0A8B3NY10-F1
#
_entry.id   AF-A0A8B3NY10-F1
#
_cell.length_a   1.000
_cell.length_b   1.000
_cell.length_c   1.000
_cell.angle_alpha   90.00
_cell.angle_beta   90.00
_cell.angle_gamma   90.00
#
_symmetry.space_group_name_H-M   'P 1'
#
loop_
_entity.id
_entity.type
_entity.pdbx_description
1 polymer ?
#
loop_
_entity_poly.entity_id
_entity_poly.type
_entity_poly.pdbx_seq_one_letter_code
_entity_poly.pdbx_strand_id
1 'polypeptide(L)'
;MLDAKTIRIRVADELHTRLGEGWFKPDSTKLVVSTVDNLTDFGIELDCYTDRRYGEYDCSIVAVFKWKKFSRLWKDFDAWYEIKDPSSAQFKTQSSRKSSKSFLRVGFDAIDGDFVNHRGTFWVANEVDLDVFVTQCVTDIDGKVGAWIRKWFTWASALDVMDGNEQLCGAWRDTAYFCLLEQVHGREAACKWVGDIDATGWPGLLAAQVEYLQLQVCGGGSV
;
A
#
# COMPACT_ATOMS: atom_id res chain seq x y z
N MET A 1 -10.99 10.64 -28.54
CA MET A 1 -10.39 11.71 -27.72
C MET A 1 -9.96 11.07 -26.43
N LEU A 2 -8.68 11.16 -26.06
CA LEU A 2 -8.21 10.61 -24.80
C LEU A 2 -8.83 11.38 -23.65
N ASP A 3 -9.46 10.64 -22.74
CA ASP A 3 -9.86 11.13 -21.44
C ASP A 3 -9.30 10.19 -20.36
N ALA A 4 -9.35 10.63 -19.10
CA ALA A 4 -8.84 9.88 -17.96
C ALA A 4 -9.40 8.45 -17.86
N LYS A 5 -10.65 8.23 -18.27
CA LYS A 5 -11.28 6.90 -18.23
C LYS A 5 -10.75 6.03 -19.36
N THR A 6 -10.67 6.57 -20.58
CA THR A 6 -10.09 5.86 -21.73
C THR A 6 -8.64 5.47 -21.49
N ILE A 7 -7.82 6.37 -20.93
CA ILE A 7 -6.42 6.07 -20.59
C ILE A 7 -6.35 4.90 -19.61
N ARG A 8 -7.09 4.95 -18.50
CA ARG A 8 -7.05 3.87 -17.48
C ARG A 8 -7.50 2.52 -18.03
N ILE A 9 -8.53 2.49 -18.89
CA ILE A 9 -9.00 1.26 -19.53
C ILE A 9 -7.91 0.72 -20.47
N ARG A 10 -7.37 1.55 -21.37
CA ARG A 10 -6.33 1.12 -22.31
C ARG A 10 -5.08 0.59 -21.60
N VAL A 11 -4.63 1.28 -20.56
CA VAL A 11 -3.49 0.81 -19.75
C VAL A 11 -3.79 -0.55 -19.12
N ALA A 12 -4.98 -0.74 -18.55
CA ALA A 12 -5.34 -2.03 -17.95
C ALA A 12 -5.42 -3.15 -19.00
N ASP A 13 -6.07 -2.90 -20.13
CA ASP A 13 -6.24 -3.89 -21.21
C ASP A 13 -4.88 -4.27 -21.82
N GLU A 14 -4.00 -3.30 -22.08
CA GLU A 14 -2.67 -3.54 -22.63
C GLU A 14 -1.77 -4.28 -21.64
N LEU A 15 -1.79 -3.93 -20.35
CA LEU A 15 -0.99 -4.64 -19.35
C LEU A 15 -1.47 -6.08 -19.17
N HIS A 16 -2.79 -6.33 -19.16
CA HIS A 16 -3.32 -7.69 -19.21
C HIS A 16 -2.88 -8.45 -20.46
N THR A 17 -2.93 -7.80 -21.62
CA THR A 17 -2.56 -8.43 -22.90
C THR A 17 -1.08 -8.78 -22.95
N ARG A 18 -0.20 -7.90 -22.47
CA ARG A 18 1.26 -8.06 -22.60
C ARG A 18 1.87 -8.92 -21.50
N LEU A 19 1.35 -8.86 -20.27
CA LEU A 19 1.90 -9.59 -19.11
C LEU A 19 1.11 -10.84 -18.75
N GLY A 20 -0.19 -10.86 -19.07
CA GLY A 20 -1.06 -12.03 -18.93
C GLY A 20 -1.16 -12.61 -17.53
N GLU A 21 -1.46 -13.91 -17.49
CA GLU A 21 -1.67 -14.68 -16.26
C GLU A 21 -0.40 -14.81 -15.39
N GLY A 22 0.78 -14.54 -15.97
CA GLY A 22 2.04 -14.50 -15.23
C GLY A 22 2.08 -13.38 -14.19
N TRP A 23 1.28 -12.32 -14.37
CA TRP A 23 1.20 -11.20 -13.46
C TRP A 23 -0.19 -10.93 -12.92
N PHE A 24 -1.25 -11.16 -13.70
CA PHE A 24 -2.60 -10.76 -13.32
C PHE A 24 -3.56 -11.94 -13.24
N LYS A 25 -4.61 -11.79 -12.42
CA LYS A 25 -5.70 -12.77 -12.37
C LYS A 25 -6.46 -12.76 -13.70
N PRO A 26 -6.77 -13.94 -14.28
CA PRO A 26 -7.59 -14.03 -15.49
C PRO A 26 -8.99 -13.45 -15.23
N ASP A 27 -9.63 -12.99 -16.30
CA ASP A 27 -11.01 -12.48 -16.32
C ASP A 27 -11.30 -11.29 -15.40
N SER A 28 -10.27 -10.61 -14.88
CA SER A 28 -10.42 -9.40 -14.10
C SER A 28 -10.31 -8.16 -14.98
N THR A 29 -11.31 -7.28 -14.93
CA THR A 29 -11.22 -5.93 -15.54
C THR A 29 -10.29 -4.99 -14.77
N LYS A 30 -9.75 -5.44 -13.63
CA LYS A 30 -8.76 -4.74 -12.82
C LYS A 30 -7.42 -5.45 -12.92
N LEU A 31 -6.35 -4.69 -12.74
CA LEU A 31 -4.99 -5.23 -12.63
C LEU A 31 -4.76 -5.81 -11.23
N VAL A 32 -5.43 -6.93 -10.94
CA VAL A 32 -5.24 -7.68 -9.68
C VAL A 32 -4.07 -8.63 -9.89
N VAL A 33 -3.02 -8.49 -9.08
CA VAL A 33 -1.85 -9.36 -9.18
C VAL A 33 -2.25 -10.80 -8.89
N SER A 34 -1.75 -11.73 -9.70
CA SER A 34 -1.94 -13.16 -9.55
C SER A 34 -1.39 -13.65 -8.21
N THR A 35 -2.11 -14.58 -7.58
CA THR A 35 -1.75 -15.13 -6.27
C THR A 35 -1.18 -16.53 -6.35
N VAL A 36 -0.86 -17.02 -7.56
CA VAL A 36 -0.42 -18.42 -7.77
C VAL A 36 0.82 -18.76 -6.92
N ASP A 37 1.73 -17.80 -6.73
CA ASP A 37 2.93 -17.96 -5.90
C ASP A 37 2.87 -17.16 -4.58
N ASN A 38 1.71 -16.59 -4.24
CA ASN A 38 1.58 -15.74 -3.05
C ASN A 38 1.27 -16.57 -1.81
N LEU A 39 2.23 -16.64 -0.87
CA LEU A 39 2.12 -17.32 0.43
C LEU A 39 1.60 -16.39 1.54
N THR A 40 1.13 -15.20 1.18
CA THR A 40 0.46 -14.24 2.07
C THR A 40 -1.01 -14.09 1.70
N ASP A 41 -1.79 -13.44 2.55
CA ASP A 41 -3.17 -13.03 2.27
C ASP A 41 -3.26 -11.55 1.81
N PHE A 42 -2.17 -10.97 1.32
CA PHE A 42 -2.21 -9.66 0.66
C PHE A 42 -3.01 -9.74 -0.64
N GLY A 43 -3.99 -8.85 -0.79
CA GLY A 43 -4.57 -8.50 -2.08
C GLY A 43 -3.77 -7.34 -2.68
N ILE A 44 -3.12 -7.58 -3.82
CA ILE A 44 -2.29 -6.57 -4.50
C ILE A 44 -2.99 -6.17 -5.79
N GLU A 45 -3.21 -4.87 -5.96
CA GLU A 45 -3.83 -4.26 -7.13
C GLU A 45 -2.90 -3.18 -7.69
N LEU A 46 -2.84 -3.06 -9.02
CA LEU A 46 -2.20 -1.94 -9.69
C LEU A 46 -3.28 -0.95 -10.14
N ASP A 47 -3.21 0.27 -9.62
CA ASP A 47 -4.12 1.36 -9.99
C ASP A 47 -3.39 2.35 -10.91
N CYS A 48 -3.97 2.62 -12.08
CA CYS A 48 -3.54 3.72 -12.94
C CYS A 48 -4.16 5.04 -12.45
N TYR A 49 -3.33 5.94 -11.95
CA TYR A 49 -3.70 7.31 -11.60
C TYR A 49 -3.58 8.19 -12.83
N THR A 50 -4.59 9.02 -13.05
CA THR A 50 -4.65 9.96 -14.17
C THR A 50 -5.24 11.28 -13.67
N ASP A 51 -4.43 12.33 -13.64
CA ASP A 51 -4.85 13.69 -13.25
C ASP A 51 -4.61 14.68 -14.39
N ARG A 52 -5.61 15.52 -14.68
CA ARG A 52 -5.51 16.45 -15.81
C ARG A 52 -4.84 17.73 -15.35
N ARG A 53 -3.69 18.08 -15.93
CA ARG A 53 -2.98 19.33 -15.65
C ARG A 53 -2.40 19.90 -16.94
N TYR A 54 -2.45 21.22 -17.06
CA TYR A 54 -1.84 21.96 -18.17
C TYR A 54 -2.24 21.49 -19.59
N GLY A 55 -3.44 20.90 -19.74
CA GLY A 55 -3.92 20.37 -21.02
C GLY A 55 -3.58 18.90 -21.28
N GLU A 56 -2.74 18.30 -20.43
CA GLU A 56 -2.24 16.92 -20.52
C GLU A 56 -2.70 16.09 -19.30
N TYR A 57 -2.41 14.79 -19.32
CA TYR A 57 -2.65 13.90 -18.18
C TYR A 57 -1.34 13.45 -17.52
N ASP A 58 -1.18 13.78 -16.24
CA ASP A 58 -0.18 13.18 -15.36
C ASP A 58 -0.62 11.72 -15.09
N CYS A 59 0.18 10.78 -15.57
CA CYS A 59 -0.09 9.36 -15.49
C CYS A 59 0.96 8.64 -14.64
N SER A 60 0.50 7.83 -13.70
CA SER A 60 1.37 6.96 -12.88
C SER A 60 0.65 5.67 -12.49
N ILE A 61 1.41 4.60 -12.28
CA ILE A 61 0.89 3.36 -11.70
C ILE A 61 1.24 3.32 -10.23
N VAL A 62 0.28 2.87 -9.43
CA VAL A 62 0.42 2.72 -7.99
C VAL A 62 0.12 1.27 -7.61
N ALA A 63 1.05 0.63 -6.89
CA ALA A 63 0.80 -0.64 -6.25
C ALA A 63 0.03 -0.42 -4.93
N VAL A 64 -1.11 -1.11 -4.79
CA VAL A 64 -2.01 -1.01 -3.64
C VAL A 64 -2.11 -2.38 -2.98
N PHE A 65 -1.59 -2.46 -1.76
CA PHE A 65 -1.65 -3.65 -0.93
C PHE A 65 -2.83 -3.53 0.03
N LYS A 66 -3.65 -4.57 0.09
CA LYS A 66 -4.81 -4.67 0.97
C LYS A 66 -4.61 -5.90 1.83
N TRP A 67 -4.82 -5.74 3.13
CA TRP A 67 -4.70 -6.86 4.07
C TRP A 67 -5.84 -6.81 5.08
N LYS A 68 -6.61 -7.90 5.15
CA LYS A 68 -7.82 -7.97 5.96
C LYS A 68 -7.52 -7.90 7.46
N LYS A 69 -6.45 -8.57 7.92
CA LYS A 69 -6.01 -8.55 9.33
C LYS A 69 -5.68 -7.12 9.76
N PHE A 70 -4.83 -6.44 9.01
CA PHE A 70 -4.49 -5.04 9.25
C PHE A 70 -5.72 -4.14 9.22
N SER A 71 -6.57 -4.25 8.19
CA SER A 71 -7.74 -3.38 8.05
C SER A 71 -8.74 -3.54 9.22
N ARG A 72 -8.86 -4.75 9.79
CA ARG A 72 -9.65 -4.97 11.01
C ARG A 72 -9.00 -4.27 12.21
N LEU A 73 -7.72 -4.53 12.47
CA LEU A 73 -7.01 -3.93 13.60
C LEU A 73 -7.03 -2.40 13.55
N TRP A 74 -6.77 -1.83 12.37
CA TRP A 74 -6.80 -0.40 12.14
C TRP A 74 -8.19 0.18 12.39
N LYS A 75 -9.26 -0.52 12.00
CA LYS A 75 -10.63 -0.08 12.29
C LYS A 75 -10.91 -0.06 13.79
N ASP A 76 -10.42 -1.05 14.52
CA ASP A 76 -10.62 -1.13 15.97
C ASP A 76 -9.83 -0.01 16.70
N PHE A 77 -8.59 0.24 16.26
CA PHE A 77 -7.80 1.41 16.68
C PHE A 77 -8.53 2.73 16.39
N ASP A 78 -9.01 2.89 15.16
CA ASP A 78 -9.67 4.11 14.69
C ASP A 78 -10.94 4.44 15.50
N ALA A 79 -11.68 3.42 15.93
CA ALA A 79 -12.83 3.57 16.80
C ALA A 79 -12.43 3.90 18.26
N TRP A 80 -11.38 3.26 18.77
CA TRP A 80 -10.84 3.57 20.09
C TRP A 80 -10.30 5.00 20.17
N TYR A 81 -9.57 5.43 19.14
CA TYR A 81 -8.96 6.76 19.08
C TYR A 81 -10.01 7.86 18.99
N GLU A 82 -11.15 7.64 18.31
CA GLU A 82 -12.28 8.57 18.32
C GLU A 82 -12.87 8.80 19.71
N ILE A 83 -12.93 7.76 20.55
CA ILE A 83 -13.41 7.90 21.94
C ILE A 83 -12.41 8.73 22.76
N LYS A 84 -11.11 8.49 22.53
CA LYS A 84 -10.02 9.16 23.26
C LYS A 84 -9.85 10.63 22.83
N ASP A 85 -9.95 10.91 21.54
CA ASP A 85 -9.90 12.24 20.94
C ASP A 85 -11.08 12.43 19.97
N PRO A 86 -12.22 12.92 20.47
CA PRO A 86 -13.39 13.18 19.63
C PRO A 86 -13.15 14.20 18.51
N SER A 87 -12.12 15.05 18.63
CA SER A 87 -11.77 16.01 17.59
C SER A 87 -11.17 15.36 16.35
N SER A 88 -10.65 14.12 16.48
CA SER A 88 -10.12 13.35 15.34
C SER A 88 -11.18 12.99 14.29
N ALA A 89 -12.46 12.85 14.71
CA ALA A 89 -13.56 12.46 13.84
C ALA A 89 -13.85 13.50 12.72
N GLN A 90 -13.58 14.78 12.98
CA GLN A 90 -13.86 15.86 12.03
C GLN A 90 -12.93 15.85 10.80
N PHE A 91 -11.79 15.16 10.90
CA PHE A 91 -10.82 15.01 9.80
C PHE A 91 -11.10 13.77 8.92
N LYS A 92 -12.14 12.98 9.24
CA LYS A 92 -12.49 11.77 8.50
C LYS A 92 -13.38 12.08 7.29
N THR A 93 -12.76 12.36 6.15
CA THR A 93 -13.48 12.40 4.87
C THR A 93 -13.90 11.00 4.42
N GLN A 94 -14.87 10.90 3.50
CA GLN A 94 -15.25 9.62 2.88
C GLN A 94 -14.07 8.96 2.14
N SER A 95 -13.07 9.75 1.73
CA SER A 95 -11.82 9.29 1.12
C SER A 95 -10.86 8.67 2.14
N SER A 96 -10.69 9.28 3.32
CA SER A 96 -9.81 8.72 4.36
C SER A 96 -10.33 7.39 4.90
N ARG A 97 -11.65 7.22 5.02
CA ARG A 97 -12.32 5.94 5.34
C ARG A 97 -12.14 4.84 4.29
N LYS A 98 -11.78 5.19 3.05
CA LYS A 98 -11.42 4.21 2.00
C LYS A 98 -9.91 3.89 2.05
N SER A 99 -9.06 4.87 2.36
CA SER A 99 -7.61 4.66 2.52
C SER A 99 -7.27 3.79 3.75
N SER A 100 -8.10 3.83 4.80
CA SER A 100 -7.95 2.99 6.01
C SER A 100 -8.13 1.48 5.76
N LYS A 101 -8.41 1.08 4.52
CA LYS A 101 -8.48 -0.33 4.08
C LYS A 101 -7.24 -0.78 3.30
N SER A 102 -6.39 0.13 2.85
CA SER A 102 -5.11 -0.21 2.21
C SER A 102 -4.02 -0.31 3.26
N PHE A 103 -3.31 -1.42 3.25
CA PHE A 103 -2.12 -1.64 4.07
C PHE A 103 -0.96 -0.74 3.59
N LEU A 104 -0.69 -0.74 2.29
CA LEU A 104 0.37 0.05 1.66
C LEU A 104 -0.11 0.56 0.30
N ARG A 105 0.29 1.78 -0.05
CA ARG A 105 0.06 2.39 -1.36
C ARG A 105 1.33 3.10 -1.79
N VAL A 106 1.92 2.70 -2.92
CA VAL A 106 3.20 3.22 -3.39
C VAL A 106 3.23 3.33 -4.92
N GLY A 107 3.70 4.47 -5.43
CA GLY A 107 3.86 4.69 -6.87
C GLY A 107 5.06 3.92 -7.45
N PHE A 108 4.95 3.50 -8.70
CA PHE A 108 6.04 2.84 -9.43
C PHE A 108 7.32 3.70 -9.44
N ASP A 109 7.16 5.01 -9.60
CA ASP A 109 8.28 5.96 -9.61
C ASP A 109 9.08 5.98 -8.31
N ALA A 110 8.43 5.73 -7.17
CA ALA A 110 9.10 5.62 -5.88
C ALA A 110 9.82 4.28 -5.73
N ILE A 111 9.21 3.18 -6.17
CA ILE A 111 9.84 1.86 -6.11
C ILE A 111 11.06 1.80 -7.03
N ASP A 112 10.92 2.31 -8.26
CA ASP A 112 11.99 2.32 -9.25
C ASP A 112 13.18 3.18 -8.79
N GLY A 113 12.92 4.32 -8.15
CA GLY A 113 13.94 5.21 -7.60
C GLY A 113 14.45 4.86 -6.20
N ASP A 114 14.29 3.60 -5.74
CA ASP A 114 14.71 3.11 -4.40
C ASP A 114 14.16 3.93 -3.23
N PHE A 115 13.01 4.57 -3.41
CA PHE A 115 12.38 5.45 -2.41
C PHE A 115 13.21 6.67 -2.01
N VAL A 116 14.37 6.91 -2.66
CA VAL A 116 15.24 8.05 -2.42
C VAL A 116 14.99 9.14 -3.46
N ASN A 117 14.81 8.73 -4.72
CA ASN A 117 14.46 9.63 -5.81
C ASN A 117 13.11 9.21 -6.38
N HIS A 118 12.35 10.17 -6.89
CA HIS A 118 11.19 9.87 -7.71
C HIS A 118 11.58 10.04 -9.17
N ARG A 119 11.22 9.06 -10.00
CA ARG A 119 11.18 9.29 -11.44
C ARG A 119 10.23 10.48 -11.72
N GLY A 120 10.58 11.32 -12.69
CA GLY A 120 9.76 12.46 -13.07
C GLY A 120 8.38 12.04 -13.60
N THR A 121 7.42 12.95 -13.54
CA THR A 121 6.05 12.74 -14.04
C THR A 121 6.03 12.27 -15.49
N PHE A 122 5.19 11.28 -15.79
CA PHE A 122 4.90 10.88 -17.16
C PHE A 122 3.64 11.60 -17.67
N TRP A 123 3.80 12.43 -18.70
CA TRP A 123 2.71 13.20 -19.29
C TRP A 123 2.16 12.50 -20.54
N VAL A 124 0.84 12.37 -20.60
CA VAL A 124 0.11 11.79 -21.74
C VAL A 124 -0.78 12.85 -22.38
N ALA A 125 -0.43 13.29 -23.58
CA ALA A 125 -1.20 14.24 -24.37
C ALA A 125 -1.92 13.56 -25.55
N ASN A 126 -1.37 12.46 -26.06
CA ASN A 126 -1.87 11.75 -27.24
C ASN A 126 -1.65 10.22 -27.13
N GLU A 127 -2.08 9.48 -28.16
CA GLU A 127 -2.01 8.01 -28.19
C GLU A 127 -0.58 7.47 -28.24
N VAL A 128 0.36 8.20 -28.85
CA VAL A 128 1.78 7.82 -28.89
C VAL A 128 2.37 7.89 -27.48
N ASP A 129 2.07 8.96 -26.73
CA ASP A 129 2.53 9.08 -25.34
C ASP A 129 1.97 7.95 -24.46
N LEU A 130 0.71 7.57 -24.72
CA LEU A 130 0.05 6.47 -24.01
C LEU A 130 0.76 5.12 -24.29
N ASP A 131 1.12 4.85 -25.53
CA ASP A 131 1.85 3.62 -25.89
C ASP A 131 3.25 3.56 -25.25
N VAL A 132 3.94 4.70 -25.17
CA VAL A 132 5.23 4.81 -24.46
C VAL A 132 5.04 4.58 -22.97
N PHE A 133 4.00 5.18 -22.36
CA PHE A 133 3.66 4.98 -20.95
C PHE A 133 3.40 3.50 -20.63
N VAL A 134 2.58 2.82 -21.45
CA VAL A 134 2.30 1.39 -21.30
C VAL A 134 3.59 0.56 -21.42
N THR A 135 4.44 0.86 -22.39
CA THR A 135 5.71 0.16 -22.59
C THR A 135 6.65 0.32 -21.39
N GLN A 136 6.70 1.51 -20.80
CA GLN A 136 7.44 1.76 -19.57
C GLN A 136 6.86 0.95 -18.40
N CYS A 137 5.53 0.90 -18.25
CA CYS A 137 4.88 0.12 -17.19
C CYS A 137 5.20 -1.38 -17.28
N VAL A 138 5.21 -1.94 -18.50
CA VAL A 138 5.64 -3.33 -18.73
C VAL A 138 7.09 -3.53 -18.29
N THR A 139 7.98 -2.62 -18.70
CA THR A 139 9.41 -2.67 -18.34
C THR A 139 9.63 -2.59 -16.83
N ASP A 140 8.87 -1.72 -16.16
CA ASP A 140 8.94 -1.56 -14.70
C ASP A 140 8.49 -2.86 -13.99
N ILE A 141 7.39 -3.46 -14.45
CA ILE A 141 6.86 -4.72 -13.91
C ILE A 141 7.79 -5.91 -14.18
N ASP A 142 8.40 -6.00 -15.36
CA ASP A 142 9.39 -7.05 -15.64
C ASP A 142 10.73 -6.83 -14.93
N GLY A 143 11.00 -5.58 -14.54
CA GLY A 143 12.21 -5.18 -13.86
C GLY A 143 12.05 -5.04 -12.35
N LYS A 144 12.57 -3.92 -11.85
CA LYS A 144 12.75 -3.65 -10.43
C LYS A 144 11.44 -3.55 -9.65
N VAL A 145 10.41 -2.94 -10.25
CA VAL A 145 9.12 -2.76 -9.58
C VAL A 145 8.45 -4.12 -9.36
N GLY A 146 8.45 -5.00 -10.36
CA GLY A 146 7.91 -6.35 -10.16
C GLY A 146 8.73 -7.18 -9.16
N ALA A 147 10.05 -7.10 -9.23
CA ALA A 147 10.91 -7.77 -8.24
C ALA A 147 10.60 -7.31 -6.81
N TRP A 148 10.35 -6.00 -6.61
CA TRP A 148 9.94 -5.45 -5.33
C TRP A 148 8.54 -5.92 -4.91
N ILE A 149 7.55 -5.93 -5.81
CA ILE A 149 6.19 -6.45 -5.52
C ILE A 149 6.26 -7.91 -5.07
N ARG A 150 7.07 -8.75 -5.72
CA ARG A 150 7.22 -10.17 -5.36
C ARG A 150 7.82 -10.40 -3.99
N LYS A 151 8.56 -9.45 -3.41
CA LYS A 151 9.02 -9.56 -2.01
C LYS A 151 7.85 -9.68 -1.02
N TRP A 152 6.68 -9.15 -1.38
CA TRP A 152 5.48 -9.26 -0.56
C TRP A 152 4.77 -10.61 -0.66
N PHE A 153 5.27 -11.57 -1.46
CA PHE A 153 4.64 -12.88 -1.62
C PHE A 153 4.95 -13.85 -0.47
N THR A 154 5.84 -13.47 0.46
CA THR A 154 6.09 -14.25 1.67
C THR A 154 6.13 -13.32 2.88
N TRP A 155 5.72 -13.84 4.04
CA TRP A 155 5.67 -13.03 5.27
C TRP A 155 7.05 -12.52 5.69
N ALA A 156 8.07 -13.39 5.66
CA ALA A 156 9.42 -13.02 6.04
C ALA A 156 10.00 -11.92 5.15
N SER A 157 9.84 -12.05 3.82
CA SER A 157 10.35 -11.04 2.88
C SER A 157 9.53 -9.73 2.94
N ALA A 158 8.22 -9.80 3.19
CA ALA A 158 7.40 -8.60 3.43
C ALA A 158 7.84 -7.83 4.69
N LEU A 159 8.19 -8.53 5.76
CA LEU A 159 8.75 -7.92 6.97
C LEU A 159 10.13 -7.30 6.69
N ASP A 160 11.01 -8.00 5.98
CA ASP A 160 12.35 -7.51 5.60
C ASP A 160 12.27 -6.23 4.74
N VAL A 161 11.26 -6.11 3.88
CA VAL A 161 10.96 -4.87 3.13
C VAL A 161 10.58 -3.73 4.07
N MET A 162 9.78 -3.99 5.11
CA MET A 162 9.40 -2.98 6.10
C MET A 162 10.58 -2.58 6.99
N ASP A 163 11.46 -3.53 7.35
CA ASP A 163 12.70 -3.26 8.09
C ASP A 163 13.65 -2.37 7.27
N GLY A 164 13.75 -2.61 5.96
CA GLY A 164 14.61 -1.84 5.06
C GLY A 164 14.11 -0.44 4.70
N ASN A 165 12.88 -0.05 5.07
CA ASN A 165 12.35 1.28 4.77
C ASN A 165 11.37 1.78 5.85
N GLU A 166 11.87 2.69 6.68
CA GLU A 166 11.14 3.31 7.80
C GLU A 166 9.97 4.21 7.40
N GLN A 167 9.88 4.62 6.12
CA GLN A 167 8.81 5.50 5.65
C GLN A 167 7.64 4.73 5.02
N LEU A 168 7.79 3.42 4.81
CA LEU A 168 6.69 2.58 4.30
C LEU A 168 5.51 2.57 5.27
N CYS A 169 4.30 2.58 4.71
CA CYS A 169 3.01 2.67 5.39
C CYS A 169 2.74 4.02 6.10
N GLY A 170 3.68 4.98 6.06
CA GLY A 170 3.47 6.36 6.51
C GLY A 170 2.82 6.46 7.89
N ALA A 171 1.66 7.12 7.95
CA ALA A 171 0.98 7.46 9.20
C ALA A 171 0.50 6.26 10.04
N TRP A 172 0.47 5.04 9.50
CA TRP A 172 0.03 3.82 10.21
C TRP A 172 1.10 2.73 10.25
N ARG A 173 2.37 3.13 10.10
CA ARG A 173 3.51 2.22 10.07
C ARG A 173 3.56 1.27 11.26
N ASP A 174 3.44 1.78 12.48
CA ASP A 174 3.64 0.94 13.68
C ASP A 174 2.60 -0.17 13.76
N THR A 175 1.34 0.14 13.41
CA THR A 175 0.27 -0.85 13.33
C THR A 175 0.51 -1.87 12.22
N ALA A 176 0.96 -1.41 11.04
CA ALA A 176 1.30 -2.27 9.92
C ALA A 176 2.47 -3.22 10.25
N TYR A 177 3.52 -2.67 10.87
CA TYR A 177 4.71 -3.40 11.30
C TYR A 177 4.35 -4.43 12.38
N PHE A 178 3.59 -4.03 13.40
CA PHE A 178 3.08 -4.95 14.42
C PHE A 178 2.37 -6.16 13.81
N CYS A 179 1.48 -5.92 12.83
CA CYS A 179 0.72 -7.00 12.21
C CYS A 179 1.64 -8.00 11.48
N LEU A 180 2.65 -7.49 10.74
CA LEU A 180 3.64 -8.31 10.04
C LEU A 180 4.54 -9.06 11.01
N LEU A 181 5.03 -8.38 12.05
CA LEU A 181 5.87 -8.99 13.08
C LEU A 181 5.12 -10.12 13.80
N GLU A 182 3.84 -9.93 14.13
CA GLU A 182 2.98 -10.98 14.69
C GLU A 182 2.81 -12.15 13.71
N GLN A 183 2.72 -11.86 12.41
CA GLN A 183 2.53 -12.88 11.38
C GLN A 183 3.79 -13.73 11.15
N VAL A 184 4.98 -13.15 11.28
CA VAL A 184 6.26 -13.83 11.06
C VAL A 184 6.79 -14.49 12.33
N HIS A 185 6.77 -13.78 13.45
CA HIS A 185 7.43 -14.20 14.70
C HIS A 185 6.45 -14.51 15.84
N GLY A 186 5.14 -14.37 15.60
CA GLY A 186 4.12 -14.61 16.60
C GLY A 186 3.84 -13.40 17.50
N ARG A 187 2.72 -13.48 18.23
CA ARG A 187 2.20 -12.38 19.05
C ARG A 187 3.14 -11.96 20.18
N GLU A 188 3.82 -12.91 20.80
CA GLU A 188 4.76 -12.62 21.90
C GLU A 188 5.88 -11.68 21.44
N ALA A 189 6.51 -11.96 20.28
CA ALA A 189 7.54 -11.11 19.70
C ALA A 189 7.00 -9.73 19.34
N ALA A 190 5.80 -9.66 18.75
CA ALA A 190 5.16 -8.39 18.41
C ALA A 190 4.82 -7.54 19.64
N CYS A 191 4.31 -8.18 20.69
CA CYS A 191 3.99 -7.50 21.94
C CYS A 191 5.23 -7.06 22.72
N LYS A 192 6.31 -7.83 22.68
CA LYS A 192 7.60 -7.40 23.22
C LYS A 192 8.11 -6.17 22.49
N TRP A 193 8.14 -6.20 21.16
CA TRP A 193 8.57 -5.07 20.34
C TRP A 193 7.81 -3.79 20.66
N VAL A 194 6.48 -3.83 20.69
CA VAL A 194 5.68 -2.62 20.97
C VAL A 194 5.79 -2.18 22.44
N GLY A 195 6.01 -3.12 23.37
CA GLY A 195 6.21 -2.83 24.79
C GLY A 195 7.48 -2.05 25.10
N ASP A 196 8.51 -2.19 24.24
CA ASP A 196 9.78 -1.48 24.38
C ASP A 196 9.77 -0.06 23.76
N ILE A 197 8.67 0.35 23.10
CA ILE A 197 8.55 1.66 22.47
C ILE A 197 8.12 2.72 23.49
N ASP A 198 8.95 3.75 23.68
CA ASP A 198 8.59 5.00 24.35
C ASP A 198 8.13 6.05 23.32
N ALA A 199 6.82 6.24 23.23
CA ALA A 199 6.21 7.21 22.32
C ALA A 199 6.04 8.61 22.94
N THR A 200 6.73 8.92 24.05
CA THR A 200 6.67 10.23 24.70
C THR A 200 7.15 11.32 23.73
N GLY A 201 6.30 12.34 23.52
CA GLY A 201 6.59 13.48 22.64
C GLY A 201 6.35 13.23 21.15
N TRP A 202 5.86 12.05 20.75
CA TRP A 202 5.52 11.75 19.36
C TRP A 202 4.24 12.49 18.92
N PRO A 203 4.01 12.66 17.60
CA PRO A 203 2.74 13.14 17.07
C PRO A 203 1.56 12.30 17.60
N GLY A 204 0.44 12.96 17.92
CA GLY A 204 -0.67 12.34 18.67
C GLY A 204 -1.21 11.03 18.08
N LEU A 205 -1.36 10.94 16.75
CA LEU A 205 -1.83 9.73 16.09
C LEU A 205 -0.82 8.57 16.17
N LEU A 206 0.49 8.85 16.08
CA LEU A 206 1.53 7.82 16.17
C LEU A 206 1.66 7.31 17.61
N ALA A 207 1.68 8.22 18.58
CA ALA A 207 1.68 7.85 20.00
C ALA A 207 0.46 7.00 20.37
N ALA A 208 -0.72 7.39 19.87
CA ALA A 208 -1.96 6.66 20.12
C ALA A 208 -1.96 5.23 19.55
N GLN A 209 -1.29 4.99 18.42
CA GLN A 209 -1.17 3.63 17.87
C GLN A 209 -0.37 2.73 18.79
N VAL A 210 0.81 3.19 19.23
CA VAL A 210 1.67 2.45 20.17
C VAL A 210 0.91 2.15 21.44
N GLU A 211 0.23 3.15 22.02
CA GLU A 211 -0.57 2.98 23.22
C GLU A 211 -1.73 1.99 23.04
N TYR A 212 -2.45 2.07 21.92
CA TYR A 212 -3.53 1.13 21.61
C TYR A 212 -3.01 -0.31 21.54
N LEU A 213 -1.89 -0.53 20.85
CA LEU A 213 -1.26 -1.83 20.75
C LEU A 213 -0.80 -2.33 22.13
N GLN A 214 -0.16 -1.48 22.93
CA GLN A 214 0.29 -1.82 24.29
C GLN A 214 -0.88 -2.18 25.21
N LEU A 215 -1.91 -1.34 25.27
CA LEU A 215 -3.00 -1.47 26.24
C LEU A 215 -4.11 -2.43 25.79
N GLN A 216 -4.58 -2.30 24.55
CA GLN A 216 -5.77 -3.02 24.07
C GLN A 216 -5.43 -4.35 23.40
N VAL A 217 -4.26 -4.44 22.74
CA VAL A 217 -3.88 -5.66 22.02
C VAL A 217 -2.99 -6.56 22.88
N CYS A 218 -1.95 -6.01 23.48
CA CYS A 218 -0.96 -6.77 24.25
C CYS A 218 -1.28 -6.85 25.74
N GLY A 219 -1.93 -5.83 26.31
CA GLY A 219 -2.31 -5.76 27.72
C GLY A 219 -3.49 -6.67 28.14
N GLY A 220 -4.18 -7.30 27.18
CA GLY A 220 -5.38 -8.13 27.42
C GLY A 220 -5.12 -9.53 28.01
N GLY A 221 -4.03 -9.72 28.74
CA GLY A 221 -3.65 -10.97 29.41
C GLY A 221 -3.80 -10.93 30.93
N SER A 222 -4.88 -10.33 31.44
CA SER A 222 -5.32 -10.52 32.83
C SER A 222 -6.73 -9.95 33.04
N VAL A 223 -7.74 -10.76 32.73
CA VAL A 223 -9.02 -10.86 33.46
C VAL A 223 -9.35 -12.34 33.58
#